data_AF-A0A318JDI8-F1
#
_entry.id   AF-A0A318JDI8-F1
#
_cell.length_a   1.000
_cell.length_b   1.000
_cell.length_c   1.000
_cell.angle_alpha   90.00
_cell.angle_beta   90.00
_cell.angle_gamma   90.00
#
_symmetry.space_group_name_H-M   'P 1'
#
loop_
_entity.id
_entity.type
_entity.pdbx_description
1 polymer ?
#
loop_
_entity_poly.entity_id
_entity_poly.type
_entity_poly.pdbx_seq_one_letter_code
_entity_poly.pdbx_strand_id
1 'polypeptide(L)'
;MSEVSMTGAESVPDSLAEMLPVGMIAGGGMAAAAMAIVANRKFLAAQPLELQNSDWQAFHYERISVTEFEITGGIADASSSGRKFHGSHDTVVISEAEILAEMRLLLPQTHPLPAKPVSHSTAQVPTSHGEPVPGPGVLKVIFTLPDDEAGRQRILRAFQLQADFFGAKVQACSLHDASLLQLD
;
A
#
# COMPACT_ATOMS: atom_id res chain seq x y z
N MET A 1 -22.96 2.99 -25.07
CA MET A 1 -21.56 2.59 -24.82
C MET A 1 -20.89 3.81 -24.20
N SER A 2 -20.71 3.80 -22.89
CA SER A 2 -20.07 4.91 -22.16
C SER A 2 -18.76 4.37 -21.60
N GLU A 3 -17.65 4.75 -22.21
CA GLU A 3 -16.31 4.46 -21.70
C GLU A 3 -16.06 5.35 -20.48
N VAL A 4 -15.99 4.75 -19.30
CA VAL A 4 -15.54 5.44 -18.08
C VAL A 4 -14.02 5.41 -18.11
N SER A 5 -13.44 6.55 -18.48
CA SER A 5 -12.00 6.79 -18.41
C SER A 5 -11.59 6.92 -16.93
N MET A 6 -11.05 5.85 -16.36
CA MET A 6 -10.51 5.82 -14.99
C MET A 6 -9.08 6.36 -14.98
N THR A 7 -8.91 7.66 -15.20
CA THR A 7 -7.67 8.37 -14.80
C THR A 7 -7.92 9.03 -13.44
N GLY A 8 -8.02 8.21 -12.39
CA GLY A 8 -8.02 8.75 -11.02
C GLY A 8 -6.60 9.18 -10.69
N ALA A 9 -6.30 10.47 -10.80
CA ALA A 9 -5.11 11.02 -10.19
C ALA A 9 -5.18 10.73 -8.69
N GLU A 10 -4.18 10.03 -8.15
CA GLU A 10 -4.08 9.73 -6.72
C GLU A 10 -3.90 11.07 -5.97
N SER A 11 -5.00 11.64 -5.49
CA SER A 11 -5.01 12.90 -4.76
C SER A 11 -4.74 12.65 -3.28
N VAL A 12 -3.96 13.52 -2.62
CA VAL A 12 -3.80 13.48 -1.16
C VAL A 12 -5.17 13.69 -0.51
N PRO A 13 -5.60 12.80 0.41
CA PRO A 13 -6.87 12.95 1.09
C PRO A 13 -6.85 14.13 2.08
N ASP A 14 -8.02 14.63 2.44
CA ASP A 14 -8.15 15.70 3.46
C ASP A 14 -7.88 15.19 4.87
N SER A 15 -8.04 13.88 5.11
CA SER A 15 -7.76 13.21 6.39
C SER A 15 -7.32 11.75 6.19
N LEU A 16 -6.69 11.19 7.21
CA LEU A 16 -6.28 9.78 7.32
C LEU A 16 -7.28 8.96 8.14
N ALA A 17 -8.53 9.44 8.31
CA ALA A 17 -9.53 8.79 9.13
C ALA A 17 -9.91 7.37 8.63
N GLU A 18 -9.80 7.14 7.32
CA GLU A 18 -10.07 5.86 6.66
C GLU A 18 -8.90 4.87 6.73
N MET A 19 -7.73 5.31 7.22
CA MET A 19 -6.57 4.44 7.37
C MET A 19 -6.77 3.50 8.57
N LEU A 20 -6.29 2.26 8.43
CA LEU A 20 -6.28 1.31 9.54
C LEU A 20 -5.55 1.92 10.75
N PRO A 21 -6.02 1.69 11.97
CA PRO A 21 -5.41 2.28 13.17
C PRO A 21 -4.01 1.75 13.44
N VAL A 22 -3.66 0.57 12.93
CA VAL A 22 -2.33 -0.04 13.10
C VAL A 22 -1.92 -0.67 11.78
N GLY A 23 -0.63 -0.62 11.45
CA GLY A 23 -0.13 -1.25 10.24
C GLY A 23 1.38 -1.24 10.10
N MET A 24 1.85 -1.99 9.12
CA MET A 24 3.25 -1.99 8.71
C MET A 24 3.49 -0.85 7.73
N ILE A 25 4.64 -0.19 7.87
CA ILE A 25 5.08 0.84 6.93
C ILE A 25 5.35 0.22 5.56
N ALA A 26 5.95 -0.97 5.53
CA ALA A 26 6.19 -1.71 4.30
C ALA A 26 4.86 -2.12 3.66
N GLY A 27 4.60 -1.64 2.44
CA GLY A 27 3.38 -1.94 1.69
C GLY A 27 2.16 -1.07 2.06
N GLY A 28 2.28 -0.13 3.01
CA GLY A 28 1.17 0.74 3.44
C GLY A 28 0.84 1.93 2.52
N GLY A 29 1.31 1.91 1.27
CA GLY A 29 1.06 2.97 0.29
C GLY A 29 1.69 4.32 0.62
N MET A 30 1.15 5.38 0.02
CA MET A 30 1.72 6.74 0.09
C MET A 30 1.71 7.33 1.51
N ALA A 31 0.62 7.11 2.28
CA ALA A 31 0.51 7.61 3.64
C ALA A 31 1.58 6.99 4.55
N ALA A 32 1.78 5.67 4.49
CA ALA A 32 2.82 4.99 5.25
C ALA A 32 4.24 5.40 4.82
N ALA A 33 4.46 5.64 3.53
CA ALA A 33 5.73 6.18 3.04
C ALA A 33 6.01 7.59 3.60
N ALA A 34 5.00 8.46 3.60
CA ALA A 34 5.07 9.78 4.22
C ALA A 34 5.35 9.70 5.73
N MET A 35 4.67 8.80 6.46
CA MET A 35 4.93 8.55 7.89
C MET A 35 6.38 8.18 8.14
N ALA A 36 6.94 7.28 7.32
CA ALA A 36 8.33 6.85 7.46
C ALA A 36 9.31 8.02 7.29
N ILE A 37 9.07 8.89 6.30
CA ILE A 37 9.92 10.05 6.05
C ILE A 37 9.85 11.04 7.21
N VAL A 38 8.64 11.38 7.67
CA VAL A 38 8.44 12.30 8.80
C VAL A 38 9.07 11.73 10.07
N ALA A 39 8.83 10.45 10.36
CA ALA A 39 9.37 9.78 11.54
C ALA A 39 10.90 9.72 11.52
N ASN A 40 11.51 9.30 10.40
CA ASN A 40 12.97 9.27 10.26
C ASN A 40 13.57 10.67 10.45
N ARG A 41 12.97 11.70 9.82
CA ARG A 41 13.43 13.09 9.95
C ARG A 41 13.37 13.55 11.41
N LYS A 42 12.27 13.27 12.09
CA LYS A 42 12.05 13.68 13.49
C LYS A 42 12.93 12.91 14.47
N PHE A 43 13.10 11.61 14.26
CA PHE A 43 14.01 10.77 15.03
C PHE A 43 15.44 11.30 14.93
N LEU A 44 15.98 11.40 13.71
CA LEU A 44 17.36 11.81 13.48
C LEU A 44 17.62 13.23 13.99
N ALA A 45 16.67 14.16 13.85
CA ALA A 45 16.79 15.51 14.38
C ALA A 45 16.88 15.56 15.92
N ALA A 46 16.30 14.59 16.62
CA ALA A 46 16.37 14.49 18.08
C ALA A 46 17.64 13.78 18.57
N GLN A 47 18.39 13.11 17.68
CA GLN A 47 19.61 12.40 18.05
C GLN A 47 20.82 13.34 18.21
N PRO A 48 21.79 12.97 19.07
CA PRO A 48 23.10 13.59 19.09
C PRO A 48 23.74 13.59 17.70
N LEU A 49 24.61 14.56 17.41
CA LEU A 49 25.25 14.75 16.10
C LEU A 49 25.89 13.47 15.54
N GLU A 50 26.45 12.65 16.43
CA GLU A 50 27.10 11.37 16.13
C GLU A 50 26.14 10.30 15.59
N LEU A 51 24.85 10.40 15.90
CA LEU A 51 23.78 9.45 15.55
C LEU A 51 22.81 9.99 14.49
N GLN A 52 23.01 11.22 14.00
CA GLN A 52 22.17 11.84 12.97
C GLN A 52 22.24 11.14 11.60
N ASN A 53 23.27 10.33 11.37
CA ASN A 53 23.43 9.53 10.15
C ASN A 53 23.24 8.02 10.42
N SER A 54 22.45 7.66 11.44
CA SER A 54 22.13 6.26 11.71
C SER A 54 21.19 5.66 10.66
N ASP A 55 21.25 4.34 10.49
CA ASP A 55 20.38 3.57 9.59
C ASP A 55 18.99 3.29 10.20
N TRP A 56 18.51 4.18 11.07
CA TRP A 56 17.19 4.04 11.70
C TRP A 56 16.09 4.15 10.65
N GLN A 57 15.16 3.20 10.70
CA GLN A 57 14.05 3.12 9.77
C GLN A 57 12.75 2.78 10.52
N ALA A 58 11.71 3.57 10.25
CA ALA A 58 10.35 3.26 10.64
C ALA A 58 9.85 1.97 9.98
N PHE A 59 9.14 1.12 10.74
CA PHE A 59 8.56 -0.12 10.22
C PHE A 59 7.11 -0.38 10.64
N HIS A 60 6.63 0.26 11.71
CA HIS A 60 5.28 0.08 12.23
C HIS A 60 4.68 1.42 12.64
N TYR A 61 3.36 1.55 12.52
CA TYR A 61 2.62 2.69 13.01
C TYR A 61 1.40 2.26 13.82
N GLU A 62 1.04 3.07 14.80
CA GLU A 62 -0.19 2.98 15.57
C GLU A 62 -0.82 4.36 15.73
N ARG A 63 -2.13 4.45 15.51
CA ARG A 63 -2.91 5.67 15.73
C ARG A 63 -3.25 5.77 17.21
N ILE A 64 -2.60 6.69 17.90
CA ILE A 64 -2.76 6.89 19.34
C ILE A 64 -3.82 7.96 19.67
N SER A 65 -4.18 8.81 18.71
CA SER A 65 -5.26 9.78 18.85
C SER A 65 -5.93 10.10 17.51
N VAL A 66 -6.92 10.99 17.52
CA VAL A 66 -7.58 11.44 16.29
C VAL A 66 -6.57 12.07 15.32
N THR A 67 -5.53 12.74 15.84
CA THR A 67 -4.60 13.54 15.04
C THR A 67 -3.16 13.06 15.11
N GLU A 68 -2.86 11.99 15.84
CA GLU A 68 -1.49 11.56 16.10
C GLU A 68 -1.29 10.06 15.91
N PHE A 69 -0.08 9.74 15.46
CA PHE A 69 0.42 8.41 15.22
C PHE A 69 1.74 8.22 15.98
N GLU A 70 1.86 7.10 16.67
CA GLU A 70 3.13 6.60 17.16
C GLU A 70 3.78 5.73 16.08
N ILE A 71 5.03 6.01 15.75
CA ILE A 71 5.80 5.28 14.75
C ILE A 71 6.92 4.53 15.47
N THR A 72 6.96 3.22 15.29
CA THR A 72 8.04 2.38 15.79
C THR A 72 9.08 2.16 14.69
N GLY A 73 10.35 2.31 15.04
CA GLY A 73 11.47 2.04 14.15
C GLY A 73 12.68 1.49 14.88
N GLY A 74 13.70 1.13 14.11
CA GLY A 74 14.95 0.60 14.63
C GLY A 74 16.04 0.58 13.56
N ILE A 75 17.24 0.13 13.94
CA ILE A 75 18.36 0.01 13.01
C ILE A 75 18.12 -1.22 12.12
N ALA A 76 18.02 -0.99 10.81
CA ALA A 76 17.84 -2.06 9.84
C ALA A 76 19.17 -2.77 9.56
N ASP A 77 19.15 -4.10 9.56
CA ASP A 77 20.31 -4.92 9.18
C ASP A 77 20.34 -5.18 7.67
N ALA A 78 21.30 -4.54 7.02
CA ALA A 78 21.55 -4.63 5.58
C ALA A 78 22.04 -6.02 5.13
N SER A 79 22.45 -6.91 6.04
CA SER A 79 22.94 -8.26 5.69
C SER A 79 21.82 -9.29 5.49
N SER A 80 20.59 -8.94 5.84
CA SER A 80 19.43 -9.83 5.79
C SER A 80 18.62 -9.62 4.50
N SER A 81 18.22 -10.72 3.83
CA SER A 81 17.46 -10.69 2.57
C SER A 81 16.01 -10.17 2.71
N GLY A 82 15.59 -9.83 3.93
CA GLY A 82 14.40 -9.05 4.23
C GLY A 82 14.72 -8.14 5.40
N ARG A 83 14.19 -6.91 5.44
CA ARG A 83 14.57 -5.89 6.45
C ARG A 83 14.31 -6.42 7.86
N LYS A 84 15.34 -6.96 8.51
CA LYS A 84 15.31 -7.29 9.93
C LYS A 84 15.80 -6.09 10.73
N PHE A 85 15.05 -5.75 11.75
CA PHE A 85 15.42 -4.71 12.71
C PHE A 85 16.09 -5.39 13.89
N HIS A 86 17.28 -4.91 14.27
CA HIS A 86 18.04 -5.46 15.38
C HIS A 86 18.17 -4.44 16.50
N GLY A 87 18.31 -4.94 17.73
CA GLY A 87 18.54 -4.11 18.91
C GLY A 87 17.25 -3.51 19.48
N SER A 88 17.40 -2.39 20.19
CA SER A 88 16.27 -1.65 20.76
C SER A 88 15.47 -0.97 19.65
N HIS A 89 14.15 -0.92 19.84
CA HIS A 89 13.26 -0.14 19.00
C HIS A 89 12.91 1.16 19.72
N ASP A 90 12.76 2.22 18.94
CA ASP A 90 12.38 3.54 19.41
C ASP A 90 11.02 3.92 18.82
N THR A 91 10.31 4.79 19.53
CA THR A 91 9.05 5.34 19.06
C THR A 91 9.15 6.85 18.85
N VAL A 92 8.43 7.34 17.85
CA VAL A 92 8.29 8.76 17.55
C VAL A 92 6.84 9.08 17.29
N VAL A 93 6.32 10.11 17.96
CA VAL A 93 4.98 10.61 17.70
C VAL A 93 5.00 11.63 16.56
N ILE A 94 4.14 11.44 15.57
CA ILE A 94 3.93 12.36 14.44
C ILE A 94 2.45 12.70 14.30
N SER A 95 2.15 13.89 13.80
CA SER A 95 0.78 14.34 13.58
C SER A 95 0.30 14.04 12.17
N GLU A 96 -1.02 13.88 12.03
CA GLU A 96 -1.72 13.76 10.75
C GLU A 96 -1.37 14.92 9.80
N ALA A 97 -1.27 16.14 10.34
CA ALA A 97 -0.92 17.32 9.55
C ALA A 97 0.48 17.21 8.92
N GLU A 98 1.48 16.70 9.67
CA GLU A 98 2.83 16.46 9.15
C GLU A 98 2.82 15.40 8.04
N ILE A 99 2.04 14.33 8.22
CA ILE A 99 1.93 13.25 7.24
C ILE A 99 1.30 13.76 5.94
N LEU A 100 0.18 14.48 6.03
CA LEU A 100 -0.49 15.04 4.86
C LEU A 100 0.37 16.09 4.15
N ALA A 101 1.17 16.86 4.88
CA ALA A 101 2.14 17.79 4.28
C ALA A 101 3.18 17.01 3.47
N GLU A 102 3.74 15.93 4.02
CA GLU A 102 4.73 15.11 3.33
C GLU A 102 4.12 14.36 2.13
N MET A 103 2.90 13.85 2.22
CA MET A 103 2.19 13.25 1.07
C MET A 103 2.07 14.21 -0.11
N ARG A 104 1.83 15.51 0.15
CA ARG A 104 1.78 16.52 -0.92
C ARG A 104 3.14 16.76 -1.57
N LEU A 105 4.23 16.57 -0.83
CA LEU A 105 5.59 16.66 -1.38
C LEU A 105 5.96 15.44 -2.22
N LEU A 106 5.39 14.28 -1.90
CA LEU A 106 5.60 13.03 -2.65
C LEU A 106 4.87 12.99 -3.99
N LEU A 107 3.83 13.80 -4.18
CA LEU A 107 3.17 13.89 -5.48
C LEU A 107 4.12 14.47 -6.53
N PRO A 108 4.12 13.94 -7.77
CA PRO A 108 4.84 14.54 -8.87
C PRO A 108 4.40 16.00 -9.02
N GLN A 109 5.34 16.93 -8.90
CA GLN A 109 5.11 18.32 -9.25
C GLN A 109 4.79 18.36 -10.74
N THR A 110 3.50 18.42 -11.10
CA THR A 110 3.07 18.66 -12.47
C THR A 110 3.46 20.08 -12.84
N HIS A 111 4.70 20.27 -13.27
CA HIS A 111 5.04 21.42 -14.08
C HIS A 111 4.26 21.30 -15.39
N PRO A 112 3.47 22.33 -15.79
CA PRO A 112 2.80 22.31 -17.08
C PRO A 112 3.85 22.40 -18.19
N LEU A 113 4.26 21.25 -18.71
CA LEU A 113 5.00 21.17 -19.96
C LEU A 113 3.99 21.27 -21.13
N PRO A 114 4.26 22.09 -22.15
CA PRO A 114 3.35 22.27 -23.28
C PRO A 114 3.17 20.95 -24.03
N ALA A 115 1.90 20.63 -24.29
CA ALA A 115 1.44 19.43 -24.96
C ALA A 115 2.22 19.16 -26.27
N LYS A 116 2.83 17.98 -26.37
CA LYS A 116 3.23 17.41 -27.67
C LYS A 116 2.21 16.35 -28.09
N PRO A 117 1.80 16.33 -29.37
CA PRO A 117 0.76 15.45 -29.86
C PRO A 117 1.20 13.99 -29.90
N VAL A 118 0.21 13.14 -29.62
CA VAL A 118 0.25 11.68 -29.54
C VAL A 118 0.57 11.09 -30.91
N SER A 119 1.53 10.17 -30.97
CA SER A 119 1.66 9.23 -32.10
C SER A 119 1.21 7.86 -31.63
N HIS A 120 0.15 7.36 -32.27
CA HIS A 120 -0.36 6.01 -32.09
C HIS A 120 0.65 4.99 -32.62
N SER A 121 0.95 3.97 -31.82
CA SER A 121 1.49 2.70 -32.33
C SER A 121 0.79 1.56 -31.63
N THR A 122 -0.10 0.93 -32.39
CA THR A 122 -0.70 -0.38 -32.16
C THR A 122 0.40 -1.45 -32.24
N ALA A 123 0.57 -2.25 -31.20
CA ALA A 123 1.29 -3.52 -31.29
C ALA A 123 0.57 -4.59 -30.46
N GLN A 124 0.36 -5.73 -31.13
CA GLN A 124 -0.49 -6.85 -30.79
C GLN A 124 -0.05 -7.67 -29.57
N VAL A 125 -1.05 -8.32 -28.97
CA VAL A 125 -0.95 -9.46 -28.03
C VAL A 125 -0.39 -10.70 -28.74
N PRO A 126 0.35 -11.56 -28.03
CA PRO A 126 0.20 -12.99 -28.23
C PRO A 126 -0.26 -13.69 -26.94
N THR A 127 -1.33 -14.44 -27.10
CA THR A 127 -1.82 -15.48 -26.19
C THR A 127 -0.91 -16.70 -26.29
N SER A 128 -0.50 -17.26 -25.16
CA SER A 128 0.13 -18.59 -25.11
C SER A 128 -0.59 -19.45 -24.09
N HIS A 129 -1.34 -20.43 -24.62
CA HIS A 129 -1.78 -21.63 -23.90
C HIS A 129 -0.54 -22.46 -23.49
N GLY A 130 -0.48 -22.86 -22.22
CA GLY A 130 0.52 -23.80 -21.70
C GLY A 130 -0.12 -24.74 -20.67
N GLU A 131 0.05 -26.03 -20.91
CA GLU A 131 -0.35 -27.18 -20.09
C GLU A 131 0.26 -27.19 -18.66
N PRO A 132 -0.28 -28.01 -17.73
CA PRO A 132 -0.06 -27.85 -16.30
C PRO A 132 1.30 -28.41 -15.87
N VAL A 133 2.23 -27.50 -15.58
CA VAL A 133 3.36 -27.77 -14.69
C VAL A 133 2.77 -28.06 -13.28
N PRO A 134 3.27 -29.04 -12.50
CA PRO A 134 2.81 -29.25 -11.13
C PRO A 134 3.27 -28.07 -10.28
N GLY A 135 2.45 -27.03 -10.29
CA GLY A 135 2.68 -25.78 -9.59
C GLY A 135 2.41 -25.91 -8.09
N PRO A 136 2.87 -24.93 -7.30
CA PRO A 136 2.59 -24.87 -5.87
C PRO A 136 1.08 -25.02 -5.60
N GLY A 137 0.73 -25.78 -4.56
CA GLY A 137 -0.66 -26.14 -4.27
C GLY A 137 -1.59 -24.92 -4.26
N VAL A 138 -2.65 -24.97 -5.07
CA VAL A 138 -3.62 -23.89 -5.21
C VAL A 138 -4.76 -24.13 -4.22
N LEU A 139 -4.98 -23.18 -3.30
CA LEU A 139 -6.12 -23.18 -2.39
C LEU A 139 -7.26 -22.34 -2.99
N LYS A 140 -8.43 -22.95 -3.17
CA LYS A 140 -9.65 -22.23 -3.55
C LYS A 140 -10.38 -21.76 -2.30
N VAL A 141 -10.53 -20.46 -2.13
CA VAL A 141 -11.31 -19.86 -1.03
C VAL A 141 -12.53 -19.16 -1.62
N ILE A 142 -13.70 -19.41 -1.04
CA ILE A 142 -14.97 -18.81 -1.45
C ILE A 142 -15.47 -17.99 -0.27
N PHE A 143 -15.71 -16.70 -0.49
CA PHE A 143 -16.28 -15.80 0.51
C PHE A 143 -17.71 -15.45 0.11
N THR A 144 -18.62 -15.49 1.08
CA THR A 144 -19.93 -14.87 0.94
C THR A 144 -19.77 -13.36 1.01
N LEU A 145 -20.19 -12.66 -0.03
CA LEU A 145 -20.13 -11.20 -0.06
C LEU A 145 -21.24 -10.58 0.81
N PRO A 146 -21.00 -9.43 1.43
CA PRO A 146 -22.03 -8.64 2.07
C PRO A 146 -23.14 -8.25 1.10
N ASP A 147 -24.36 -8.09 1.61
CA ASP A 147 -25.51 -7.67 0.83
C ASP A 147 -25.40 -6.20 0.39
N ASP A 148 -24.63 -5.38 1.11
CA ASP A 148 -24.41 -3.97 0.80
C ASP A 148 -23.26 -3.76 -0.20
N GLU A 149 -23.48 -2.86 -1.15
CA GLU A 149 -22.52 -2.54 -2.22
C GLU A 149 -21.18 -2.03 -1.67
N ALA A 150 -21.19 -1.28 -0.58
CA ALA A 150 -19.96 -0.78 0.06
C ALA A 150 -19.11 -1.91 0.65
N GLY A 151 -19.75 -2.92 1.23
CA GLY A 151 -19.13 -4.16 1.70
C GLY A 151 -18.53 -4.97 0.56
N ARG A 152 -19.27 -5.13 -0.55
CA ARG A 152 -18.77 -5.82 -1.76
C ARG A 152 -17.52 -5.15 -2.31
N GLN A 153 -17.55 -3.82 -2.46
CA GLN A 153 -16.42 -3.05 -2.97
C GLN A 153 -15.20 -3.11 -2.04
N ARG A 154 -15.39 -3.11 -0.71
CA ARG A 154 -14.29 -3.28 0.25
C ARG A 154 -13.59 -4.63 0.09
N ILE A 155 -14.35 -5.71 -0.01
CA ILE A 155 -13.79 -7.06 -0.18
C ILE A 155 -13.02 -7.13 -1.50
N LEU A 156 -13.61 -6.62 -2.59
CA LEU A 156 -12.96 -6.65 -3.90
C LEU A 156 -11.67 -5.85 -3.94
N ARG A 157 -11.63 -4.67 -3.33
CA ARG A 157 -10.39 -3.89 -3.22
C ARG A 157 -9.33 -4.62 -2.40
N ALA A 158 -9.72 -5.23 -1.27
CA ALA A 158 -8.79 -6.00 -0.44
C ALA A 158 -8.14 -7.16 -1.21
N PHE A 159 -8.88 -7.81 -2.12
CA PHE A 159 -8.36 -8.92 -2.93
C PHE A 159 -7.68 -8.49 -4.24
N GLN A 160 -8.01 -7.32 -4.81
CA GLN A 160 -7.35 -6.80 -6.02
C GLN A 160 -5.96 -6.21 -5.75
N LEU A 161 -5.69 -5.77 -4.52
CA LEU A 161 -4.47 -5.02 -4.16
C LEU A 161 -3.25 -5.87 -3.80
N GLN A 162 -3.11 -7.11 -4.32
CA GLN A 162 -1.98 -8.01 -4.03
C GLN A 162 -1.86 -8.42 -2.56
N ALA A 163 -2.84 -9.17 -2.04
CA ALA A 163 -2.69 -9.79 -0.73
C ALA A 163 -1.73 -10.98 -0.82
N ASP A 164 -0.52 -10.84 -0.27
CA ASP A 164 0.29 -11.97 0.15
C ASP A 164 -0.37 -12.55 1.42
N PHE A 165 -1.25 -13.53 1.25
CA PHE A 165 -2.02 -14.09 2.35
C PHE A 165 -1.22 -15.25 2.95
N PHE A 166 -0.47 -14.99 4.03
CA PHE A 166 0.42 -15.98 4.67
C PHE A 166 1.44 -16.62 3.70
N GLY A 167 1.98 -15.86 2.74
CA GLY A 167 2.90 -16.38 1.72
C GLY A 167 2.22 -16.89 0.44
N ALA A 168 0.90 -16.80 0.35
CA ALA A 168 0.13 -17.19 -0.83
C ALA A 168 -0.16 -15.98 -1.73
N LYS A 169 0.19 -16.11 -3.01
CA LYS A 169 -0.13 -15.11 -4.03
C LYS A 169 -1.52 -15.36 -4.61
N VAL A 170 -2.36 -14.33 -4.61
CA VAL A 170 -3.66 -14.36 -5.31
C VAL A 170 -3.42 -14.43 -6.82
N GLN A 171 -3.84 -15.54 -7.44
CA GLN A 171 -3.66 -15.77 -8.88
C GLN A 171 -4.84 -15.22 -9.70
N ALA A 172 -6.06 -15.29 -9.17
CA ALA A 172 -7.27 -14.81 -9.83
C ALA A 172 -8.37 -14.51 -8.81
N CYS A 173 -9.22 -13.54 -9.12
CA CYS A 173 -10.45 -13.24 -8.38
C CYS A 173 -11.63 -13.31 -9.35
N SER A 174 -12.67 -14.07 -9.01
CA SER A 174 -13.94 -14.07 -9.74
C SER A 174 -15.08 -13.67 -8.82
N LEU A 175 -15.99 -12.86 -9.34
CA LEU A 175 -17.26 -12.53 -8.68
C LEU A 175 -18.33 -13.49 -9.17
N HIS A 176 -19.01 -14.14 -8.24
CA HIS A 176 -20.19 -14.95 -8.53
C HIS A 176 -21.38 -14.36 -7.80
N ASP A 177 -22.35 -13.83 -8.54
CA ASP A 177 -23.64 -13.48 -7.96
C ASP A 177 -24.41 -14.75 -7.58
N ALA A 178 -25.00 -14.74 -6.39
CA ALA A 178 -25.72 -15.87 -5.81
C ALA A 178 -26.95 -16.31 -6.64
N SER A 179 -27.35 -15.55 -7.66
CA SER A 179 -28.43 -15.92 -8.58
C SER A 179 -28.07 -17.07 -9.54
N LEU A 180 -26.80 -17.51 -9.56
CA LEU A 180 -26.33 -18.60 -10.44
C LEU A 180 -25.73 -19.81 -9.71
N LEU A 181 -25.88 -19.91 -8.38
CA LEU A 181 -25.52 -21.13 -7.65
C LEU A 181 -26.70 -22.11 -7.64
N GLN A 182 -27.05 -22.67 -8.81
CA GLN A 182 -27.61 -24.02 -8.84
C GLN A 182 -26.43 -24.98 -8.71
N LEU A 183 -26.28 -25.52 -7.51
CA LEU A 183 -25.42 -26.67 -7.24
C LEU A 183 -26.19 -27.92 -7.71
N ASP A 184 -25.67 -28.59 -8.75
CA ASP A 184 -25.93 -30.02 -8.97
C ASP A 184 -25.28 -30.87 -7.87
#